data_AF-A0A7C1R952-F1
#
_entry.id   AF-A0A7C1R952-F1
#
_cell.length_a   1.000
_cell.length_b   1.000
_cell.length_c   1.000
_cell.angle_alpha   90.00
_cell.angle_beta   90.00
_cell.angle_gamma   90.00
#
_symmetry.space_group_name_H-M   'P 1'
#
loop_
_entity.id
_entity.type
_entity.pdbx_description
1 polymer ?
#
loop_
_entity_poly.entity_id
_entity_poly.type
_entity_poly.pdbx_seq_one_letter_code
_entity_poly.pdbx_strand_id
1 'polypeptide(L)' 'MFFGSGTTGIVALKQNKKFIGIELSQEYIEIAKKRLKPFLEQTKLK' A
#
# COMPACT_ATOMS: atom_id res chain seq x y z
N MET A 1 12.00 9.27 4.71
CA MET A 1 10.54 9.13 4.48
C MET A 1 10.21 7.69 4.81
N PHE A 2 9.23 7.43 5.68
CA PHE A 2 8.95 6.09 6.21
C PHE A 2 7.57 5.64 5.72
N PHE A 3 7.52 4.75 4.75
CA PHE A 3 6.26 4.12 4.32
C PHE A 3 5.90 2.95 5.25
N GLY A 4 6.89 2.36 5.92
CA GLY A 4 6.73 1.29 6.89
C GLY A 4 5.91 0.14 6.31
N SER A 5 4.88 -0.28 7.03
CA SER A 5 4.01 -1.38 6.62
C SER A 5 2.99 -1.01 5.52
N GLY A 6 2.97 0.23 5.01
CA GLY A 6 2.11 0.64 3.88
C GLY A 6 0.66 1.00 4.22
N THR A 7 0.35 1.30 5.48
CA THR A 7 -1.03 1.64 5.93
C THR A 7 -1.59 2.88 5.20
N THR A 8 -0.75 3.90 4.94
CA THR A 8 -1.14 5.08 4.16
C THR A 8 -1.58 4.72 2.74
N GLY A 9 -0.89 3.77 2.10
CA GLY A 9 -1.26 3.28 0.77
C GLY A 9 -2.62 2.58 0.76
N ILE A 10 -2.91 1.77 1.79
CA ILE A 10 -4.22 1.10 1.92
C ILE A 10 -5.36 2.12 2.02
N VAL A 11 -5.20 3.15 2.86
CA VAL A 11 -6.22 4.21 3.03
C VAL A 11 -6.39 5.01 1.73
N ALA A 12 -5.30 5.33 1.04
CA ALA A 12 -5.34 5.99 -0.25
C ALA A 12 -6.12 5.16 -1.29
N LEU A 13 -5.84 3.87 -1.40
CA LEU A 13 -6.57 2.95 -2.29
C LEU A 13 -8.06 2.89 -1.97
N LYS A 14 -8.43 2.76 -0.68
CA LYS A 14 -9.83 2.77 -0.24
C LYS A 14 -10.57 4.08 -0.57
N GLN A 15 -9.86 5.20 -0.59
CA GLN A 15 -10.42 6.50 -0.96
C GLN A 15 -10.27 6.80 -2.47
N ASN A 16 -9.87 5.82 -3.28
CA ASN A 16 -9.60 5.99 -4.71
C ASN A 16 -8.61 7.13 -5.01
N LYS A 17 -7.59 7.29 -4.16
CA LYS A 17 -6.52 8.28 -4.29
C LYS A 17 -5.22 7.61 -4.77
N LYS A 18 -4.43 8.36 -5.53
CA LYS A 18 -3.07 7.98 -5.91
C LYS A 18 -2.11 8.22 -4.73
N PHE A 19 -1.08 7.39 -4.59
CA PHE A 19 -0.05 7.54 -3.56
C PHE A 19 1.32 7.08 -4.08
N ILE A 20 2.39 7.51 -3.41
CA ILE A 20 3.76 7.02 -3.58
C ILE A 20 4.29 6.69 -2.19
N GLY A 21 4.82 5.48 -2.02
CA GLY A 21 5.48 5.04 -0.78
C GLY A 21 6.98 4.89 -0.99
N ILE A 22 7.79 5.50 -0.12
CA ILE A 22 9.25 5.34 -0.11
C ILE A 22 9.65 4.67 1.20
N GLU A 23 10.36 3.55 1.11
CA GLU A 23 10.88 2.78 2.24
C GLU A 23 12.28 2.28 1.90
N LEU A 24 13.18 2.26 2.88
CA LEU A 24 14.56 1.79 2.72
C LEU A 24 14.74 0.37 3.25
N SER A 25 13.96 -0.03 4.25
CA SER A 25 14.04 -1.38 4.79
C SER A 25 13.33 -2.38 3.87
N GLN A 26 14.11 -3.35 3.36
CA GLN A 26 13.60 -4.41 2.50
C GLN A 26 12.49 -5.23 3.19
N GLU A 27 12.61 -5.47 4.49
CA GLU A 27 11.60 -6.17 5.27
C GLU A 27 10.25 -5.43 5.23
N TYR A 28 10.27 -4.12 5.47
CA TYR A 28 9.07 -3.30 5.41
C TYR A 28 8.49 -3.18 4.00
N ILE A 29 9.35 -3.16 2.97
CA ILE A 29 8.91 -3.21 1.57
C ILE A 29 8.09 -4.47 1.29
N GLU A 30 8.58 -5.64 1.71
CA GLU A 30 7.88 -6.92 1.47
C GLU A 30 6.58 -7.01 2.29
N ILE A 31 6.59 -6.53 3.54
CA ILE A 31 5.37 -6.40 4.36
C ILE A 31 4.34 -5.50 3.66
N ALA A 32 4.77 -4.32 3.20
CA ALA A 32 3.88 -3.37 2.54
C ALA A 32 3.31 -3.93 1.24
N LYS A 33 4.12 -4.56 0.39
CA LYS A 33 3.65 -5.24 -0.84
C LYS A 33 2.60 -6.29 -0.54
N LYS A 34 2.85 -7.19 0.42
CA LYS A 34 1.90 -8.24 0.81
C LYS A 34 0.58 -7.66 1.29
N ARG A 35 0.62 -6.56 2.06
CA ARG A 35 -0.58 -5.89 2.58
C ARG A 35 -1.34 -5.13 1.49
N LEU A 36 -0.65 -4.52 0.52
CA LEU A 36 -1.26 -3.73 -0.55
C LEU A 36 -1.84 -4.58 -1.67
N LYS A 37 -1.26 -5.75 -1.96
CA LYS A 37 -1.68 -6.67 -3.03
C LYS A 37 -3.20 -6.87 -3.14
N PRO A 38 -3.93 -7.26 -2.07
CA PRO A 38 -5.37 -7.46 -2.18
C PRO A 38 -6.16 -6.19 -2.51
N PHE A 39 -5.66 -5.00 -2.14
CA PHE A 39 -6.32 -3.73 -2.44
C PHE A 39 -6.02 -3.22 -3.85
N LEU A 40 -4.89 -3.63 -4.44
CA LEU A 40 -4.50 -3.31 -5.82
C LEU A 40 -5.20 -4.23 -6.83
N GLU A 41 -5.37 -5.51 -6.49
CA GLU A 41 -6.03 -6.51 -7.33
C GLU A 41 -7.56 -6.43 -7.26
N GLN A 42 -8.11 -5.73 -6.27
CA GLN A 42 -9.55 -5.54 -6.14
C GLN A 42 -10.07 -4.58 -7.22
N THR A 43 -10.40 -5.13 -8.39
CA THR A 43 -11.11 -4.43 -9.46
C THR A 43 -12.58 -4.28 -9.10
N LYS A 44 -12.93 -3.25 -8.32
CA LYS A 44 -14.30 -2.82 -8.02
C LYS A 44 -15.13 -3.84 -7.21
N LEU A 45 -15.35 -3.54 -5.93
CA LEU A 45 -16.60 -3.95 -5.28
C LEU A 45 -17.65 -2.88 -5.64
N LYS A 46 -18.68 -3.30 -6.37
CA LYS A 46 -19.88 -2.50 -6.66
C LYS A 46 -20.58 -2.12 -5.35
#